data_AF-A0A916JN13-F1
#
_entry.id   AF-A0A916JN13-F1
#
_cell.length_a   1.000
_cell.length_b   1.000
_cell.length_c   1.000
_cell.angle_alpha   90.00
_cell.angle_beta   90.00
_cell.angle_gamma   90.00
#
_symmetry.space_group_name_H-M   'P 1'
#
loop_
_entity.id
_entity.type
_entity.pdbx_description
1 polymer ?
#
loop_
_entity_poly.entity_id
_entity_poly.type
_entity_poly.pdbx_seq_one_letter_code
_entity_poly.pdbx_strand_id
1 'polypeptide(L)'
;MKLFTTPLLFIIAIFAALPMQSQTANDYMDLLVLYVDGDYEKCLKKAEKYMDKDETKRDPLPYLYTSMTYYEISRDHKYVEDYPKAYRECLKYLTKYRRKDKEYLFEKDAKDFIEKIKFEVAEQIENYELGGTEKDYRKSKSLLKKLKRIDPDDVGVQLMLGVHYVYANDKSSGKDEIKEALAKLDEEDDEFEFELDFSEMTPSQQYYFKEGLIAYYNYRAKNYPNEAEEILMLGKPYYKADNEDLEIDNYQDYVKLIKEVNG
;
A
#
# COMPACT_ATOMS: atom_id res chain seq x y z
N MET A 1 42.26 35.86 -55.34
CA MET A 1 41.11 35.56 -54.46
C MET A 1 41.33 34.18 -53.88
N LYS A 2 41.65 34.09 -52.58
CA LYS A 2 41.88 32.82 -51.88
C LYS A 2 40.52 32.24 -51.50
N LEU A 3 40.26 30.99 -51.88
CA LEU A 3 39.17 30.20 -51.30
C LEU A 3 39.74 28.84 -50.90
N PHE A 4 40.18 28.80 -49.64
CA PHE A 4 40.30 27.58 -48.85
C PHE A 4 38.88 27.08 -48.56
N THR A 5 38.57 25.82 -48.86
CA THR A 5 37.53 25.09 -48.14
C THR A 5 37.97 23.63 -47.96
N THR A 6 38.18 23.28 -46.70
CA THR A 6 38.62 22.01 -46.11
C THR A 6 37.53 20.94 -46.25
N PRO A 7 37.85 19.63 -46.36
CA PRO A 7 36.82 18.60 -46.23
C PRO A 7 36.47 18.43 -44.75
N LEU A 8 35.18 18.60 -44.42
CA LEU A 8 34.61 18.37 -43.10
C LEU A 8 34.45 16.86 -42.89
N LEU A 9 35.33 16.27 -42.08
CA LEU A 9 35.21 14.91 -41.55
C LEU A 9 34.11 14.91 -40.48
N PHE A 10 32.93 14.40 -40.83
CA PHE A 10 31.89 14.06 -39.85
C PHE A 10 32.29 12.75 -39.17
N ILE A 11 32.94 12.85 -38.00
CA ILE A 11 33.06 11.72 -37.08
C ILE A 11 31.73 11.61 -36.34
N ILE A 12 31.00 10.55 -36.68
CA ILE A 12 29.80 10.10 -35.98
C ILE A 12 30.23 9.65 -34.58
N ALA A 13 29.93 10.45 -33.56
CA ALA A 13 29.94 10.01 -32.18
C ALA A 13 28.53 9.51 -31.84
N ILE A 14 28.26 8.23 -32.14
CA ILE A 14 27.13 7.53 -31.53
C ILE A 14 27.47 7.37 -30.04
N PHE A 15 26.97 8.29 -29.23
CA PHE A 15 26.79 8.04 -27.81
C PHE A 15 25.67 7.00 -27.71
N ALA A 16 26.04 5.73 -27.80
CA ALA A 16 25.18 4.66 -27.32
C ALA A 16 25.03 4.91 -25.82
N ALA A 17 23.91 5.52 -25.43
CA ALA A 17 23.41 5.43 -24.07
C ALA A 17 23.08 3.95 -23.84
N LEU A 18 24.10 3.17 -23.49
CA LEU A 18 23.88 1.88 -22.86
C LEU A 18 23.07 2.19 -21.59
N PRO A 19 21.93 1.55 -21.35
CA PRO A 19 21.39 1.56 -20.01
C PRO A 19 22.48 0.99 -19.12
N MET A 20 23.02 1.81 -18.22
CA MET A 20 23.73 1.31 -17.05
C MET A 20 22.73 0.50 -16.25
N GLN A 21 22.54 -0.76 -16.62
CA GLN A 21 22.04 -1.77 -15.71
C GLN A 21 23.12 -1.89 -14.64
N SER A 22 22.97 -1.11 -13.58
CA SER A 22 23.66 -1.34 -12.32
C SER A 22 23.15 -2.68 -11.78
N GLN A 23 23.77 -3.77 -12.24
CA GLN A 23 23.66 -5.07 -11.59
C GLN A 23 24.38 -4.96 -10.25
N THR A 24 23.64 -4.66 -9.19
CA THR A 24 23.88 -5.34 -7.92
C THR A 24 22.83 -6.43 -7.84
N ALA A 25 23.08 -7.50 -8.60
CA ALA A 25 22.37 -8.78 -8.53
C ALA A 25 22.71 -9.51 -7.22
N ASN A 26 22.59 -8.82 -6.08
CA ASN A 26 22.60 -9.48 -4.79
C ASN A 26 21.16 -9.93 -4.54
N ASP A 27 20.90 -11.20 -4.78
CA ASP A 27 19.61 -11.85 -4.53
C ASP A 27 19.35 -12.04 -3.03
N TYR A 28 20.34 -11.75 -2.18
CA TYR A 28 20.28 -11.89 -0.73
C TYR A 28 19.80 -13.29 -0.30
N MET A 29 20.19 -14.34 -1.04
CA MET A 29 19.81 -15.73 -0.74
C MET A 29 20.21 -16.17 0.66
N ASP A 30 21.25 -15.54 1.22
CA ASP A 30 21.66 -15.80 2.58
C ASP A 30 20.68 -15.27 3.64
N LEU A 31 19.94 -14.18 3.38
CA LEU A 31 18.83 -13.73 4.21
C LEU A 31 17.64 -14.67 4.07
N LEU A 32 17.35 -15.12 2.83
CA LEU A 32 16.29 -16.09 2.58
C LEU A 32 16.53 -17.39 3.36
N VAL A 33 17.74 -17.96 3.28
CA VAL A 33 18.10 -19.18 3.99
C VAL A 33 17.90 -19.00 5.50
N LEU A 34 18.41 -17.92 6.09
CA LEU A 34 18.24 -17.66 7.52
C LEU A 34 16.78 -17.48 7.92
N TYR A 35 15.97 -16.85 7.06
CA TYR A 35 14.53 -16.69 7.28
C TYR A 35 13.81 -18.04 7.23
N VAL A 36 14.06 -18.84 6.20
CA VAL A 36 13.44 -20.17 6.00
C VAL A 36 13.86 -21.16 7.09
N ASP A 37 15.11 -21.10 7.54
CA ASP A 37 15.63 -21.93 8.63
C ASP A 37 15.08 -21.51 10.02
N GLY A 38 14.33 -20.41 10.11
CA GLY A 38 13.81 -19.88 11.37
C GLY A 38 14.89 -19.22 12.25
N ASP A 39 16.07 -18.95 11.69
CA ASP A 39 17.23 -18.35 12.33
C ASP A 39 17.08 -16.80 12.40
N TYR A 40 15.94 -16.35 12.92
CA TYR A 40 15.45 -14.98 12.80
C TYR A 40 16.39 -13.91 13.38
N GLU A 41 16.99 -14.14 14.54
CA GLU A 41 17.94 -13.17 15.11
C GLU A 41 19.18 -13.00 14.23
N LYS A 42 19.65 -14.09 13.60
CA LYS A 42 20.77 -14.03 12.66
C LYS A 42 20.35 -13.34 11.37
N CYS A 43 19.14 -13.62 10.89
CA CYS A 43 18.55 -12.91 9.75
C CYS A 43 18.53 -11.39 10.00
N LEU A 44 18.00 -10.93 11.14
CA LEU A 44 18.00 -9.51 11.52
C LEU A 44 19.42 -8.92 11.57
N LYS A 45 20.34 -9.55 12.30
CA LYS A 45 21.73 -9.08 12.42
C LYS A 45 22.43 -8.99 11.06
N LYS A 46 22.09 -9.88 10.13
CA LYS A 46 22.69 -9.91 8.79
C LYS A 46 22.07 -8.85 7.88
N ALA A 47 20.75 -8.71 7.91
CA ALA A 47 20.04 -7.65 7.18
C ALA A 47 20.50 -6.26 7.64
N GLU A 48 20.69 -6.03 8.94
CA GLU A 48 21.23 -4.79 9.50
C GLU A 48 22.60 -4.44 8.91
N LYS A 49 23.51 -5.41 8.79
CA LYS A 49 24.82 -5.19 8.15
C LYS A 49 24.71 -4.75 6.70
N TYR A 50 23.72 -5.22 5.95
CA TYR A 50 23.46 -4.73 4.59
C TYR A 50 22.86 -3.32 4.62
N MET A 51 21.96 -3.04 5.57
CA MET A 51 21.37 -1.71 5.73
C MET A 51 22.37 -0.63 6.17
N ASP A 52 23.49 -1.01 6.79
CA ASP A 52 24.55 -0.10 7.24
C ASP A 52 25.62 0.18 6.18
N LYS A 53 25.78 -0.70 5.18
CA LYS A 53 26.81 -0.56 4.14
C LYS A 53 26.39 0.42 3.05
N ASP A 54 27.28 1.31 2.64
CA ASP A 54 27.00 2.31 1.59
C ASP A 54 26.50 1.71 0.27
N GLU A 55 27.02 0.54 -0.08
CA GLU A 55 26.69 -0.20 -1.31
C GLU A 55 25.29 -0.83 -1.30
N THR A 56 24.79 -1.24 -0.13
CA THR A 56 23.55 -2.06 -0.02
C THR A 56 22.47 -1.40 0.83
N LYS A 57 22.75 -0.28 1.49
CA LYS A 57 21.78 0.45 2.32
C LYS A 57 20.57 0.95 1.56
N ARG A 58 20.69 1.11 0.24
CA ARG A 58 19.60 1.55 -0.64
C ARG A 58 18.77 0.40 -1.18
N ASP A 59 19.26 -0.82 -1.09
CA ASP A 59 18.61 -2.00 -1.66
C ASP A 59 17.34 -2.32 -0.87
N PRO A 60 16.25 -2.72 -1.54
CA PRO A 60 14.97 -2.96 -0.90
C PRO A 60 14.91 -4.28 -0.13
N LEU A 61 15.52 -5.35 -0.64
CA LEU A 61 15.40 -6.71 -0.10
C LEU A 61 15.83 -6.86 1.37
N PRO A 62 16.94 -6.26 1.85
CA PRO A 62 17.26 -6.31 3.28
C PRO A 62 16.15 -5.77 4.18
N TYR A 63 15.40 -4.76 3.72
CA TYR A 63 14.29 -4.18 4.48
C TYR A 63 13.04 -5.08 4.42
N LEU A 64 12.80 -5.76 3.30
CA LEU A 64 11.72 -6.75 3.17
C LEU A 64 11.96 -7.93 4.10
N TYR A 65 13.13 -8.57 4.03
CA TYR A 65 13.48 -9.68 4.93
C TYR A 65 13.47 -9.26 6.40
N THR A 66 13.91 -8.05 6.72
CA THR A 66 13.80 -7.51 8.09
C THR A 66 12.33 -7.43 8.53
N SER A 67 11.44 -6.95 7.65
CA SER A 67 10.01 -6.87 7.94
C SER A 67 9.38 -8.24 8.17
N MET A 68 9.61 -9.18 7.25
CA MET A 68 9.13 -10.57 7.35
C MET A 68 9.66 -11.27 8.61
N THR A 69 10.93 -11.05 8.95
CA THR A 69 11.53 -11.63 10.16
C THR A 69 10.92 -11.06 11.43
N TYR A 70 10.70 -9.74 11.51
CA TYR A 70 9.99 -9.15 12.64
C TYR A 70 8.53 -9.60 12.73
N TYR A 71 7.90 -9.90 11.60
CA TYR A 71 6.58 -10.51 11.57
C TYR A 71 6.61 -11.89 12.27
N GLU A 72 7.50 -12.80 11.86
CA GLU A 72 7.59 -14.14 12.48
C GLU A 72 7.96 -14.07 13.97
N ILE A 73 8.91 -13.20 14.33
CA ILE A 73 9.26 -12.92 15.73
C ILE A 73 8.04 -12.48 16.54
N SER A 74 7.14 -11.68 15.96
CA SER A 74 5.94 -11.22 16.65
C SER A 74 4.90 -12.31 16.91
N ARG A 75 4.98 -13.43 16.20
CA ARG A 75 4.03 -14.55 16.32
C ARG A 75 4.49 -15.63 17.29
N ASP A 76 5.77 -15.63 17.68
CA ASP A 76 6.36 -16.66 18.53
C ASP A 76 6.58 -16.14 19.95
N HIS A 77 5.93 -16.80 20.93
CA HIS A 77 5.98 -16.42 22.34
C HIS A 77 7.42 -16.40 22.88
N LYS A 78 8.35 -17.17 22.29
CA LYS A 78 9.74 -17.20 22.74
C LYS A 78 10.46 -15.85 22.62
N TYR A 79 9.99 -14.95 21.75
CA TYR A 79 10.61 -13.65 21.52
C TYR A 79 9.91 -12.48 22.22
N VAL A 80 8.82 -12.71 22.95
CA VAL A 80 8.00 -11.61 23.50
C VAL A 80 8.80 -10.70 24.45
N GLU A 81 9.71 -11.27 25.24
CA GLU A 81 10.53 -10.51 26.19
C GLU A 81 11.61 -9.66 25.49
N ASP A 82 12.32 -10.24 24.53
CA ASP A 82 13.42 -9.58 23.82
C ASP A 82 12.94 -8.65 22.70
N TYR A 83 11.77 -8.94 22.13
CA TYR A 83 11.19 -8.25 20.99
C TYR A 83 9.72 -7.82 21.21
N PRO A 84 9.40 -7.09 22.29
CA PRO A 84 8.01 -6.73 22.65
C PRO A 84 7.33 -5.77 21.64
N LYS A 85 8.08 -5.28 20.66
CA LYS A 85 7.62 -4.35 19.62
C LYS A 85 7.78 -4.92 18.21
N ALA A 86 8.00 -6.24 18.07
CA ALA A 86 8.29 -6.90 16.81
C ALA A 86 7.29 -6.54 15.70
N TYR A 87 5.98 -6.65 15.94
CA TYR A 87 4.98 -6.30 14.91
C TYR A 87 5.04 -4.82 14.49
N ARG A 88 5.34 -3.90 15.42
CA ARG A 88 5.52 -2.49 15.08
C ARG A 88 6.76 -2.29 14.18
N GLU A 89 7.83 -3.01 14.46
CA GLU A 89 9.04 -2.99 13.64
C GLU A 89 8.79 -3.62 12.25
N CYS A 90 8.00 -4.70 12.17
CA CYS A 90 7.53 -5.28 10.91
C CYS A 90 6.94 -4.20 9.99
N LEU A 91 5.90 -3.49 10.44
CA LEU A 91 5.25 -2.45 9.64
C LEU A 91 6.21 -1.31 9.27
N LYS A 92 7.10 -0.93 10.20
CA LYS A 92 8.11 0.10 9.95
C LYS A 92 9.06 -0.31 8.83
N TYR A 93 9.58 -1.53 8.86
CA TYR A 93 10.50 -2.01 7.82
C TYR A 93 9.79 -2.26 6.49
N LEU A 94 8.51 -2.66 6.50
CA LEU A 94 7.70 -2.76 5.29
C LEU A 94 7.55 -1.41 4.58
N THR A 95 7.25 -0.34 5.33
CA THR A 95 7.21 1.02 4.75
C THR A 95 8.58 1.49 4.24
N LYS A 96 9.69 1.02 4.82
CA LYS A 96 11.04 1.35 4.34
C LYS A 96 11.38 0.58 3.07
N TYR A 97 10.99 -0.69 2.98
CA TYR A 97 11.10 -1.52 1.78
C TYR A 97 10.41 -0.84 0.59
N ARG A 98 9.13 -0.48 0.72
CA ARG A 98 8.36 0.16 -0.36
C ARG A 98 8.95 1.50 -0.80
N ARG A 99 9.52 2.29 0.13
CA ARG A 99 10.25 3.54 -0.22
C ARG A 99 11.52 3.33 -1.05
N LYS A 100 12.09 2.12 -1.02
CA LYS A 100 13.30 1.73 -1.75
C LYS A 100 12.97 1.03 -3.05
N ASP A 101 11.93 0.19 -3.04
CA ASP A 101 11.43 -0.51 -4.21
C ASP A 101 10.43 0.34 -5.02
N LYS A 102 10.88 1.51 -5.47
CA LYS A 102 10.03 2.49 -6.16
C LYS A 102 9.55 2.01 -7.54
N GLU A 103 10.32 1.13 -8.16
CA GLU A 103 10.04 0.58 -9.50
C GLU A 103 9.37 -0.80 -9.41
N TYR A 104 8.91 -1.20 -8.22
CA TYR A 104 8.16 -2.45 -8.01
C TYR A 104 8.94 -3.70 -8.47
N LEU A 105 10.27 -3.67 -8.39
CA LEU A 105 11.14 -4.74 -8.87
C LEU A 105 10.93 -6.07 -8.11
N PHE A 106 10.49 -5.97 -6.85
CA PHE A 106 10.26 -7.11 -5.96
C PHE A 106 8.80 -7.23 -5.54
N GLU A 107 7.88 -6.59 -6.27
CA GLU A 107 6.45 -6.61 -5.96
C GLU A 107 5.90 -8.03 -5.89
N LYS A 108 6.23 -8.87 -6.88
CA LYS A 108 5.77 -10.26 -6.93
C LYS A 108 6.19 -11.05 -5.68
N ASP A 109 7.42 -10.87 -5.23
CA ASP A 109 7.96 -11.58 -4.05
C ASP A 109 7.36 -11.05 -2.74
N ALA A 110 6.97 -9.77 -2.72
CA ALA A 110 6.38 -9.11 -1.56
C ALA A 110 4.85 -9.24 -1.48
N LYS A 111 4.17 -9.56 -2.59
CA LYS A 111 2.70 -9.50 -2.74
C LYS A 111 1.99 -10.26 -1.63
N ASP A 112 2.26 -11.54 -1.47
CA ASP A 112 1.59 -12.40 -0.48
C ASP A 112 1.80 -11.90 0.96
N PHE A 113 3.01 -11.40 1.26
CA PHE A 113 3.32 -10.85 2.56
C PHE A 113 2.59 -9.52 2.80
N ILE A 114 2.52 -8.64 1.80
CA ILE A 114 1.79 -7.38 1.89
C ILE A 114 0.29 -7.63 2.06
N GLU A 115 -0.31 -8.54 1.29
CA GLU A 115 -1.72 -8.91 1.41
C GLU A 115 -2.06 -9.38 2.82
N LYS A 116 -1.24 -10.30 3.35
CA LYS A 116 -1.39 -10.78 4.73
C LYS A 116 -1.34 -9.63 5.74
N ILE A 117 -0.36 -8.75 5.62
CA ILE A 117 -0.22 -7.60 6.53
C ILE A 117 -1.40 -6.64 6.38
N LYS A 118 -1.91 -6.41 5.17
CA LYS A 118 -3.05 -5.53 4.92
C LYS A 118 -4.32 -6.05 5.61
N PHE A 119 -4.58 -7.36 5.59
CA PHE A 119 -5.70 -7.96 6.34
C PHE A 119 -5.49 -7.95 7.86
N GLU A 120 -4.29 -8.24 8.37
CA GLU A 120 -4.03 -8.13 9.82
C GLU A 120 -4.14 -6.68 10.34
N VAL A 121 -3.83 -5.70 9.49
CA VAL A 121 -4.04 -4.29 9.81
C VAL A 121 -5.52 -3.94 9.75
N ALA A 122 -6.30 -4.52 8.83
CA ALA A 122 -7.74 -4.33 8.76
C ALA A 122 -8.42 -4.77 10.06
N GLU A 123 -8.12 -5.98 10.54
CA GLU A 123 -8.62 -6.50 11.81
C GLU A 123 -8.27 -5.57 13.00
N GLN A 124 -7.07 -4.99 13.01
CA GLN A 124 -6.68 -4.03 14.04
C GLN A 124 -7.47 -2.72 13.95
N ILE A 125 -7.74 -2.23 12.74
CA ILE A 125 -8.54 -1.02 12.51
C ILE A 125 -9.97 -1.26 13.00
N GLU A 126 -10.61 -2.35 12.58
CA GLU A 126 -11.96 -2.75 13.02
C GLU A 126 -12.03 -2.80 14.55
N ASN A 127 -11.07 -3.47 15.20
CA ASN A 127 -11.01 -3.58 16.65
C ASN A 127 -10.89 -2.21 17.36
N TYR A 128 -10.18 -1.25 16.77
CA TYR A 128 -10.14 0.11 17.30
C TYR A 128 -11.45 0.86 17.06
N GLU A 129 -12.06 0.70 15.89
CA GLU A 129 -13.33 1.36 15.54
C GLU A 129 -14.48 0.92 16.44
N LEU A 130 -14.48 -0.33 16.95
CA LEU A 130 -15.42 -0.78 17.99
C LEU A 130 -15.41 0.11 19.24
N GLY A 131 -14.27 0.73 19.57
CA GLY A 131 -14.16 1.69 20.67
C GLY A 131 -14.80 3.05 20.36
N GLY A 132 -14.83 3.45 19.09
CA GLY A 132 -15.51 4.66 18.60
C GLY A 132 -14.98 5.99 19.15
N THR A 133 -13.83 6.00 19.82
CA THR A 133 -13.28 7.23 20.43
C THR A 133 -12.26 7.91 19.52
N GLU A 134 -12.05 9.22 19.70
CA GLU A 134 -10.98 9.98 19.02
C GLU A 134 -9.60 9.31 19.18
N LYS A 135 -9.34 8.72 20.35
CA LYS A 135 -8.07 8.00 20.61
C LYS A 135 -7.95 6.77 19.73
N ASP A 136 -9.04 6.05 19.51
CA ASP A 136 -9.03 4.84 18.68
C ASP A 136 -8.89 5.19 17.20
N TYR A 137 -9.60 6.22 16.72
CA TYR A 137 -9.38 6.77 15.37
C TYR A 137 -7.95 7.27 15.15
N ARG A 138 -7.28 7.83 16.17
CA ARG A 138 -5.85 8.18 16.08
C ARG A 138 -4.95 6.95 15.89
N LYS A 139 -5.30 5.80 16.47
CA LYS A 139 -4.56 4.54 16.28
C LYS A 139 -4.81 3.98 14.87
N SER A 140 -6.06 3.86 14.45
CA SER A 140 -6.43 3.41 13.09
C SER A 140 -5.81 4.31 12.02
N LYS A 141 -5.87 5.63 12.20
CA LYS A 141 -5.14 6.61 11.37
C LYS A 141 -3.64 6.30 11.27
N SER A 142 -2.98 5.94 12.37
CA SER A 142 -1.55 5.61 12.35
C SER A 142 -1.26 4.35 11.52
N LEU A 143 -2.19 3.40 11.47
CA LEU A 143 -2.09 2.19 10.67
C LEU A 143 -2.36 2.47 9.18
N LEU A 144 -3.45 3.19 8.86
CA LEU A 144 -3.79 3.61 7.50
C LEU A 144 -2.67 4.45 6.86
N LYS A 145 -2.00 5.33 7.63
CA LYS A 145 -0.80 6.06 7.16
C LYS A 145 0.40 5.17 6.82
N LYS A 146 0.47 3.94 7.35
CA LYS A 146 1.48 2.96 6.97
C LYS A 146 1.03 2.24 5.71
N LEU A 147 -0.24 1.83 5.64
CA LEU A 147 -0.79 1.19 4.44
C LEU A 147 -0.67 2.09 3.21
N LYS A 148 -1.05 3.38 3.27
CA LYS A 148 -0.83 4.35 2.16
C LYS A 148 0.64 4.49 1.75
N ARG A 149 1.61 4.17 2.63
CA ARG A 149 3.05 4.17 2.26
C ARG A 149 3.51 2.84 1.70
N ILE A 150 2.80 1.76 2.02
CA ILE A 150 3.10 0.42 1.54
C ILE A 150 2.52 0.26 0.13
N ASP A 151 1.28 0.69 -0.02
CA ASP A 151 0.47 0.66 -1.22
C ASP A 151 -0.14 2.07 -1.44
N PRO A 152 0.58 2.97 -2.14
CA PRO A 152 0.15 4.35 -2.35
C PRO A 152 -1.03 4.52 -3.32
N ASP A 153 -1.29 3.48 -4.12
CA ASP A 153 -2.28 3.48 -5.19
C ASP A 153 -3.63 2.92 -4.69
N ASP A 154 -3.66 2.27 -3.52
CA ASP A 154 -4.88 1.86 -2.83
C ASP A 154 -5.76 3.06 -2.42
N VAL A 155 -6.72 3.36 -3.28
CA VAL A 155 -7.70 4.44 -3.09
C VAL A 155 -8.60 4.19 -1.89
N GLY A 156 -8.92 2.93 -1.60
CA GLY A 156 -9.73 2.54 -0.44
C GLY A 156 -9.07 2.92 0.88
N VAL A 157 -7.79 2.57 1.04
CA VAL A 157 -6.95 2.96 2.19
C VAL A 157 -6.89 4.48 2.30
N GLN A 158 -6.72 5.20 1.18
CA GLN A 158 -6.63 6.65 1.19
C GLN A 158 -7.96 7.32 1.61
N LEU A 159 -9.09 6.83 1.11
CA LEU A 159 -10.41 7.33 1.46
C LEU A 159 -10.72 7.08 2.95
N MET A 160 -10.47 5.85 3.43
CA MET A 160 -10.56 5.54 4.87
C MET A 160 -9.67 6.45 5.71
N LEU A 161 -8.43 6.68 5.27
CA LEU A 161 -7.47 7.53 5.98
C LEU A 161 -8.01 8.95 6.17
N GLY A 162 -8.60 9.52 5.12
CA GLY A 162 -9.18 10.85 5.18
C GLY A 162 -10.34 10.97 6.18
N VAL A 163 -11.25 9.99 6.19
CA VAL A 163 -12.34 9.91 7.20
C VAL A 163 -11.77 9.79 8.61
N HIS A 164 -10.76 8.94 8.79
CA HIS A 164 -10.09 8.73 10.08
C HIS A 164 -9.35 9.96 10.59
N TYR A 165 -8.79 10.79 9.71
CA TYR A 165 -8.27 12.10 10.09
C TYR A 165 -9.35 12.99 10.69
N VAL A 166 -10.54 13.04 10.06
CA VAL A 166 -11.68 13.84 10.57
C VAL A 166 -12.11 13.37 11.95
N TYR A 167 -12.31 12.05 12.14
CA TYR A 167 -12.68 11.51 13.45
C TYR A 167 -11.57 11.62 14.50
N ALA A 168 -10.31 11.70 14.09
CA ALA A 168 -9.15 12.02 14.94
C ALA A 168 -8.97 13.54 15.20
N ASN A 169 -9.98 14.35 14.88
CA ASN A 169 -10.03 15.82 15.04
C ASN A 169 -8.97 16.59 14.24
N ASP A 170 -8.57 16.06 13.09
CA ASP A 170 -7.59 16.64 12.17
C ASP A 170 -8.27 16.85 10.80
N LYS A 171 -9.25 17.76 10.81
CA LYS A 171 -10.20 17.94 9.68
C LYS A 171 -9.53 18.48 8.41
N SER A 172 -8.45 19.25 8.54
CA SER A 172 -7.75 19.81 7.37
C SER A 172 -7.11 18.67 6.57
N SER A 173 -6.25 17.90 7.23
CA SER A 173 -5.59 16.74 6.62
C SER A 173 -6.61 15.72 6.10
N GLY A 174 -7.72 15.53 6.83
CA GLY A 174 -8.77 14.61 6.40
C GLY A 174 -9.48 15.05 5.12
N LYS A 175 -9.76 16.35 4.95
CA LYS A 175 -10.34 16.87 3.71
C LYS A 175 -9.38 16.77 2.54
N ASP A 176 -8.09 17.02 2.76
CA ASP A 176 -7.07 16.90 1.71
C ASP A 176 -6.97 15.45 1.22
N GLU A 177 -6.89 14.48 2.14
CA GLU A 177 -6.84 13.04 1.81
C GLU A 177 -8.12 12.56 1.10
N ILE A 178 -9.31 12.96 1.56
CA ILE A 178 -10.58 12.64 0.89
C ILE A 178 -10.59 13.22 -0.53
N LYS A 179 -10.21 14.49 -0.69
CA LYS A 179 -10.20 15.14 -2.00
C LYS A 179 -9.26 14.43 -2.98
N GLU A 180 -8.07 14.08 -2.52
CA GLU A 180 -7.11 13.32 -3.33
C GLU A 180 -7.65 11.92 -3.71
N ALA A 181 -8.29 11.22 -2.78
CA ALA A 181 -8.89 9.92 -3.05
C ALA A 181 -10.04 10.02 -4.07
N LEU A 182 -10.93 10.99 -3.90
CA LEU A 182 -12.05 11.20 -4.82
C LEU A 182 -11.56 11.62 -6.21
N ALA A 183 -10.51 12.41 -6.32
CA ALA A 183 -9.93 12.77 -7.61
C ALA A 183 -9.43 11.54 -8.38
N LYS A 184 -8.82 10.56 -7.70
CA LYS A 184 -8.44 9.27 -8.32
C LYS A 184 -9.64 8.43 -8.75
N LEU A 185 -10.81 8.62 -8.14
CA LEU A 185 -12.07 7.97 -8.52
C LEU A 185 -12.81 8.73 -9.63
N ASP A 186 -12.33 9.90 -10.03
CA ASP A 186 -12.96 10.79 -11.01
C ASP A 186 -12.04 11.02 -12.22
N GLU A 187 -10.90 10.31 -12.29
CA GLU A 187 -10.04 10.32 -13.47
C GLU A 187 -10.78 9.61 -14.62
N GLU A 188 -11.42 10.41 -15.48
CA GLU A 188 -11.98 9.98 -16.76
C GLU A 188 -10.82 9.69 -17.74
N ASP A 189 -10.75 8.48 -18.28
CA ASP A 189 -9.98 8.22 -19.51
C ASP A 189 -10.76 8.78 -20.71
N ASP A 190 -10.06 9.23 -21.76
CA ASP A 190 -10.60 9.93 -22.94
C ASP A 190 -11.68 9.12 -23.71
N GLU A 191 -11.92 7.85 -23.31
CA GLU A 191 -12.84 6.90 -23.93
C GLU A 191 -14.17 6.63 -23.17
N PHE A 192 -14.51 7.40 -22.13
CA PHE A 192 -15.87 7.45 -21.57
C PHE A 192 -16.37 6.14 -20.91
N GLU A 193 -15.72 5.70 -19.83
CA GLU A 193 -16.35 5.01 -18.70
C GLU A 193 -15.34 5.04 -17.53
N PHE A 194 -15.79 5.36 -16.31
CA PHE A 194 -14.96 5.20 -15.11
C PHE A 194 -14.67 3.71 -14.92
N GLU A 195 -13.54 3.22 -15.42
CA GLU A 195 -13.11 1.84 -15.22
C GLU A 195 -12.02 1.83 -14.15
N LEU A 196 -12.47 1.88 -12.88
CA LEU A 196 -11.67 1.32 -11.81
C LEU A 196 -11.33 -0.11 -12.24
N ASP A 197 -10.06 -0.40 -12.49
CA ASP A 197 -9.63 -1.74 -12.90
C ASP A 197 -9.71 -2.72 -11.73
N PHE A 198 -10.95 -3.06 -11.38
CA PHE A 198 -11.31 -3.93 -10.28
C PHE A 198 -10.72 -5.34 -10.47
N SER A 199 -10.52 -5.74 -11.74
CA SER A 199 -9.93 -7.02 -12.12
C SER A 199 -8.45 -7.13 -11.73
N GLU A 200 -7.73 -6.02 -11.68
CA GLU A 200 -6.33 -5.96 -11.25
C GLU A 200 -6.18 -5.68 -9.74
N MET A 201 -7.27 -5.41 -9.02
CA MET A 201 -7.23 -5.17 -7.58
C MET A 201 -6.98 -6.46 -6.80
N THR A 202 -6.03 -6.42 -5.87
CA THR A 202 -5.84 -7.52 -4.91
C THR A 202 -7.03 -7.67 -3.96
N PRO A 203 -7.23 -8.83 -3.33
CA PRO A 203 -8.29 -9.02 -2.33
C PRO A 203 -8.30 -7.94 -1.26
N SER A 204 -7.12 -7.55 -0.75
CA SER A 204 -7.04 -6.50 0.26
C SER A 204 -7.42 -5.13 -0.29
N GLN A 205 -7.07 -4.80 -1.54
CA GLN A 205 -7.50 -3.57 -2.19
C GLN A 205 -9.02 -3.54 -2.37
N GLN A 206 -9.63 -4.65 -2.80
CA GLN A 206 -11.09 -4.77 -2.89
C GLN A 206 -11.73 -4.55 -1.51
N TYR A 207 -11.19 -5.18 -0.47
CA TYR A 207 -11.64 -4.97 0.90
C TYR A 207 -11.56 -3.49 1.33
N TYR A 208 -10.41 -2.85 1.16
CA TYR A 208 -10.22 -1.47 1.58
C TYR A 208 -11.05 -0.49 0.74
N PHE A 209 -11.29 -0.79 -0.53
CA PHE A 209 -12.17 0.02 -1.37
C PHE A 209 -13.60 -0.02 -0.83
N LYS A 210 -14.13 -1.22 -0.55
CA LYS A 210 -15.44 -1.40 0.09
C LYS A 210 -15.54 -0.60 1.40
N GLU A 211 -14.59 -0.79 2.31
CA GLU A 211 -14.56 -0.12 3.61
C GLU A 211 -14.39 1.40 3.50
N GLY A 212 -13.62 1.87 2.52
CA GLY A 212 -13.45 3.28 2.21
C GLY A 212 -14.76 3.96 1.80
N LEU A 213 -15.52 3.32 0.91
CA LEU A 213 -16.83 3.82 0.46
C LEU A 213 -17.83 3.89 1.63
N ILE A 214 -17.89 2.83 2.46
CA ILE A 214 -18.75 2.79 3.65
C ILE A 214 -18.36 3.86 4.66
N ALA A 215 -17.06 4.01 4.95
CA ALA A 215 -16.56 5.01 5.89
C ALA A 215 -16.89 6.44 5.42
N TYR A 216 -16.72 6.71 4.13
CA TYR A 216 -17.06 8.00 3.54
C TYR A 216 -18.57 8.27 3.59
N TYR A 217 -19.39 7.28 3.22
CA TYR A 217 -20.85 7.39 3.32
C TYR A 217 -21.27 7.74 4.75
N ASN A 218 -20.80 6.99 5.75
CA ASN A 218 -21.12 7.22 7.16
C ASN A 218 -20.69 8.62 7.64
N TYR A 219 -19.58 9.14 7.11
CA TYR A 219 -19.13 10.48 7.41
C TYR A 219 -20.01 11.57 6.79
N ARG A 220 -20.44 11.42 5.52
CA ARG A 220 -21.13 12.47 4.75
C ARG A 220 -22.64 12.41 4.84
N ALA A 221 -23.24 11.23 4.98
CA ALA A 221 -24.68 10.99 4.79
C ALA A 221 -25.59 11.91 5.62
N LYS A 222 -25.16 12.29 6.82
CA LYS A 222 -25.93 13.21 7.68
C LYS A 222 -26.07 14.63 7.12
N ASN A 223 -25.05 15.12 6.42
CA ASN A 223 -24.98 16.52 5.97
C ASN A 223 -25.08 16.66 4.45
N TYR A 224 -24.69 15.63 3.71
CA TYR A 224 -24.61 15.59 2.25
C TYR A 224 -25.05 14.21 1.74
N PRO A 225 -26.33 13.83 1.94
CA PRO A 225 -26.81 12.47 1.64
C PRO A 225 -26.65 12.08 0.17
N ASN A 226 -27.00 12.96 -0.77
CA ASN A 226 -26.91 12.65 -2.20
C ASN A 226 -25.47 12.40 -2.66
N GLU A 227 -24.52 13.23 -2.21
CA GLU A 227 -23.08 13.06 -2.51
C GLU A 227 -22.53 11.78 -1.86
N ALA A 228 -22.94 11.51 -0.61
CA ALA A 228 -22.55 10.30 0.09
C ALA A 228 -23.03 9.05 -0.66
N GLU A 229 -24.27 9.07 -1.13
CA GLU A 229 -24.89 8.00 -1.91
C GLU A 229 -24.22 7.80 -3.27
N GLU A 230 -23.96 8.88 -4.01
CA GLU A 230 -23.28 8.84 -5.31
C GLU A 230 -21.92 8.14 -5.19
N ILE A 231 -21.09 8.55 -4.22
CA ILE A 231 -19.81 7.90 -3.98
C ILE A 231 -20.00 6.45 -3.55
N LEU A 232 -20.95 6.17 -2.66
CA LEU A 232 -21.24 4.80 -2.23
C LEU A 232 -21.58 3.91 -3.44
N MET A 233 -22.34 4.40 -4.42
CA MET A 233 -22.77 3.63 -5.60
C MET A 233 -21.63 3.23 -6.54
N LEU A 234 -20.45 3.85 -6.46
CA LEU A 234 -19.28 3.48 -7.28
C LEU A 234 -18.88 2.00 -7.11
N GLY A 235 -19.07 1.43 -5.92
CA GLY A 235 -18.78 0.01 -5.67
C GLY A 235 -19.84 -0.97 -6.19
N LYS A 236 -21.04 -0.49 -6.53
CA LYS A 236 -22.21 -1.35 -6.80
C LYS A 236 -22.02 -2.32 -7.97
N PRO A 237 -21.37 -1.94 -9.09
CA PRO A 237 -21.11 -2.87 -10.19
C PRO A 237 -20.23 -4.06 -9.78
N TYR A 238 -19.37 -3.89 -8.78
CA TYR A 238 -18.32 -4.83 -8.41
C TYR A 238 -18.72 -5.78 -7.26
N TYR A 239 -19.41 -5.29 -6.23
CA TYR A 239 -19.76 -6.09 -5.04
C TYR A 239 -21.07 -6.87 -5.22
N LYS A 240 -21.04 -7.88 -6.08
CA LYS A 240 -22.18 -8.76 -6.39
C LYS A 240 -21.70 -10.21 -6.54
N ALA A 241 -22.60 -11.16 -6.26
CA ALA A 241 -22.25 -12.58 -6.18
C ALA A 241 -21.83 -13.22 -7.52
N ASP A 242 -22.21 -12.60 -8.64
CA ASP A 242 -21.91 -13.05 -10.00
C ASP A 242 -20.72 -12.31 -10.63
N ASN A 243 -20.00 -11.48 -9.87
CA ASN A 243 -18.76 -10.87 -10.34
C ASN A 243 -17.59 -11.87 -10.20
N GLU A 244 -17.00 -12.31 -11.32
CA GLU A 244 -15.89 -13.27 -11.33
C GLU A 244 -14.58 -12.68 -10.79
N ASP A 245 -14.44 -11.36 -10.82
CA ASP A 245 -13.25 -10.64 -10.32
C ASP A 245 -13.31 -10.37 -8.80
N LEU A 246 -14.45 -10.66 -8.15
CA LEU A 246 -14.62 -10.45 -6.71
C LEU A 246 -13.98 -11.58 -5.91
N GLU A 247 -12.89 -11.27 -5.21
CA GLU A 247 -12.12 -12.25 -4.45
C GLU A 247 -12.43 -12.26 -2.94
N ILE A 248 -13.16 -11.26 -2.43
CA ILE A 248 -13.50 -11.15 -1.00
C ILE A 248 -14.90 -11.73 -0.70
N ASP A 249 -15.03 -12.44 0.42
CA ASP A 249 -16.32 -13.02 0.85
C ASP A 249 -17.20 -12.05 1.65
N ASN A 250 -16.61 -11.04 2.27
CA ASN A 250 -17.26 -10.17 3.25
C ASN A 250 -17.87 -8.90 2.64
N TYR A 251 -18.44 -8.99 1.44
CA TYR A 251 -19.08 -7.86 0.73
C TYR A 251 -20.57 -7.68 1.04
N GLN A 252 -21.16 -8.59 1.82
CA GLN A 252 -22.61 -8.61 2.09
C GLN A 252 -23.11 -7.40 2.90
N ASP A 253 -22.25 -6.84 3.76
CA ASP A 253 -22.52 -5.62 4.51
C ASP A 253 -22.69 -4.41 3.58
N TYR A 254 -21.84 -4.29 2.57
CA TYR A 254 -21.95 -3.29 1.51
C TYR A 254 -23.24 -3.47 0.71
N VAL A 255 -23.56 -4.70 0.28
CA VAL A 255 -24.82 -4.99 -0.43
C VAL A 255 -26.04 -4.65 0.42
N LYS A 256 -26.00 -4.94 1.73
CA LYS A 256 -27.06 -4.59 2.66
C LYS A 256 -27.23 -3.07 2.77
N LEU A 257 -26.13 -2.34 2.91
CA LEU A 257 -26.15 -0.88 2.95
C LEU A 257 -26.74 -0.28 1.67
N ILE A 258 -26.33 -0.78 0.49
CA ILE A 258 -26.88 -0.34 -0.80
C ILE A 258 -28.39 -0.56 -0.88
N LYS A 259 -28.93 -1.65 -0.31
CA LYS A 259 -30.38 -1.89 -0.24
C LYS A 259 -31.07 -0.91 0.70
N GLU A 260 -30.48 -0.65 1.88
CA GLU A 260 -31.02 0.31 2.84
C GLU A 260 -31.08 1.74 2.28
N VAL A 261 -30.10 2.12 1.46
CA VAL A 261 -30.04 3.42 0.79
C VAL A 261 -31.04 3.52 -0.38
N ASN A 262 -31.21 2.45 -1.17
CA ASN A 262 -32.08 2.47 -2.37
C ASN A 262 -33.57 2.18 -2.09
N GLY A 263 -33.95 1.60 -0.94
CA GLY A 263 -35.33 1.24 -0.60
C GLY A 263 -35.73 -0.19 -0.99
#